data_AF-K9XX61-F1
#
_entry.id   AF-K9XX61-F1
#
_cell.length_a   1.000
_cell.length_b   1.000
_cell.length_c   1.000
_cell.angle_alpha   90.00
_cell.angle_beta   90.00
_cell.angle_gamma   90.00
#
_symmetry.space_group_name_H-M   'P 1'
#
loop_
_entity.id
_entity.type
_entity.pdbx_description
1 polymer ?
#
loop_
_entity_poly.entity_id
_entity_poly.type
_entity_poly.pdbx_seq_one_letter_code
_entity_poly.pdbx_strand_id
1 'polypeptide(L)'
;MLRIAPFFSKILWQIILITAVLSWRLLLELNLSGRGWNEVDVLPLAKQYADPAWIPQDWYLNQAAGYRLLFNNLAGWLIVNFGFLATSIIGRLICYCLVATGLVLIGQKLKLSLPFLILATICCTYLGYGQGAIAGEWFVGGLEAKAFAYGLILIAVAFMLRRRYLVMTLFLGLATSFHVLVGGWAFLTTLGWLCFRPSTRLSKLKEIGFLLLLIYCVTSVFAIPAVAQHLLESESTSASTASISFSPSFIYVFLRLAHHLNPLSWDIFSWIKLIIYLLLLRRSMMLLHSQKDQQEMTRVNVIRLELGEFALISLIPFLGGLAIALFDRQGNWLQYYPFRFGDVMLPIIACLLTACTLESYLSKSKKSLKRLVNRILIVILLIQTAIFIYQAVSLQQFPTVQQDVNPQWKAMSNWIREHTPKDAVIVSHPIELVNFSWLTERGTIAKVKLFPQTDQKILEYYQRIDDLSGSSSLEKYITQNKLNKRELMKFISDGFENLSTDQAKALMNKYQSQYFLTTLKQHLDLEVAYRYDPYILYHQSSSSDRG
;
A
#
# COMPACT_ATOMS: atom_id res chain seq x y z
N MET A 1 34.90 25.98 10.11
CA MET A 1 33.46 25.65 10.32
C MET A 1 32.46 26.40 9.41
N LEU A 2 32.85 27.43 8.63
CA LEU A 2 31.90 28.29 7.88
C LEU A 2 31.45 27.81 6.47
N ARG A 3 31.96 26.70 5.92
CA ARG A 3 31.55 26.17 4.60
C ARG A 3 30.49 25.06 4.65
N ILE A 4 30.08 24.65 5.85
CA ILE A 4 29.17 23.52 6.05
C ILE A 4 27.69 23.98 5.99
N ALA A 5 27.37 25.12 6.60
CA ALA A 5 26.00 25.67 6.65
C ALA A 5 25.33 25.88 5.26
N PRO A 6 26.00 26.40 4.21
CA PRO A 6 25.37 26.62 2.91
C PRO A 6 25.13 25.32 2.11
N PHE A 7 25.89 24.25 2.39
CA PHE A 7 25.69 22.97 1.74
C PHE A 7 24.46 22.25 2.32
N PHE A 8 24.37 22.20 3.65
CA PHE A 8 23.22 21.61 4.33
C PHE A 8 21.93 22.37 4.02
N SER A 9 21.98 23.71 3.91
CA SER A 9 20.82 24.49 3.49
C SER A 9 20.35 24.12 2.08
N LYS A 10 21.27 23.91 1.13
CA LYS A 10 20.90 23.50 -0.24
C LYS A 10 20.23 22.12 -0.31
N ILE A 11 20.74 21.13 0.44
CA ILE A 11 20.12 19.79 0.47
C ILE A 11 18.72 19.88 1.09
N LEU A 12 18.61 20.56 2.23
CA LEU A 12 17.34 20.73 2.92
C LEU A 12 16.30 21.40 2.02
N TRP A 13 16.68 22.46 1.30
CA TRP A 13 15.80 23.11 0.32
C TRP A 13 15.32 22.16 -0.79
N GLN A 14 16.20 21.30 -1.31
CA GLN A 14 15.79 20.31 -2.31
C GLN A 14 14.81 19.30 -1.73
N ILE A 15 15.01 18.87 -0.48
CA ILE A 15 14.09 17.94 0.20
C ILE A 15 12.72 18.61 0.36
N ILE A 16 12.67 19.84 0.89
CA ILE A 16 11.43 20.60 1.05
C ILE A 16 10.70 20.74 -0.30
N LEU A 17 11.40 21.07 -1.38
CA LEU A 17 10.80 21.22 -2.70
C LEU A 17 10.25 19.90 -3.26
N ILE A 18 10.98 18.79 -3.12
CA ILE A 18 10.48 17.47 -3.57
C ILE A 18 9.29 17.01 -2.70
N THR A 19 9.33 17.25 -1.38
CA THR A 19 8.19 16.99 -0.50
C THR A 19 6.98 17.83 -0.89
N ALA A 20 7.15 19.10 -1.26
CA ALA A 20 6.08 19.96 -1.75
C ALA A 20 5.49 19.42 -3.07
N VAL A 21 6.34 18.97 -4.02
CA VAL A 21 5.90 18.34 -5.28
C VAL A 21 5.07 17.09 -5.03
N LEU A 22 5.52 16.20 -4.14
CA LEU A 22 4.75 15.02 -3.74
C LEU A 22 3.42 15.42 -3.08
N SER A 23 3.46 16.46 -2.24
CA SER A 23 2.29 16.92 -1.50
C SER A 23 1.21 17.51 -2.39
N TRP A 24 1.57 18.34 -3.38
CA TRP A 24 0.62 18.93 -4.31
C TRP A 24 -0.21 17.87 -5.04
N ARG A 25 0.40 16.75 -5.43
CA ARG A 25 -0.29 15.70 -6.17
C ARG A 25 -1.04 14.72 -5.24
N LEU A 26 -0.45 14.34 -4.11
CA LEU A 26 -0.84 13.14 -3.38
C LEU A 26 -1.33 13.39 -1.94
N LEU A 27 -1.04 14.53 -1.31
CA LEU A 27 -1.28 14.69 0.15
C LEU A 27 -2.76 14.59 0.50
N LEU A 28 -3.60 15.25 -0.30
CA LEU A 28 -5.04 15.37 -0.10
C LEU A 28 -5.85 14.45 -1.02
N GLU A 29 -5.17 13.57 -1.77
CA GLU A 29 -5.83 12.63 -2.66
C GLU A 29 -6.35 11.43 -1.86
N LEU A 30 -7.69 11.29 -1.79
CA LEU A 30 -8.37 10.08 -1.35
C LEU A 30 -7.99 9.63 0.09
N ASN A 31 -7.71 10.57 0.99
CA ASN A 31 -7.49 10.25 2.41
C ASN A 31 -8.69 9.49 2.96
N LEU A 32 -8.47 8.38 3.68
CA LEU A 32 -9.54 7.53 4.28
C LEU A 32 -10.57 6.97 3.28
N SER A 33 -10.33 7.05 1.97
CA SER A 33 -11.25 6.57 0.95
C SER A 33 -11.26 5.05 0.86
N GLY A 34 -12.42 4.48 0.52
CA GLY A 34 -12.57 3.09 0.09
C GLY A 34 -11.86 2.81 -1.24
N ARG A 35 -11.55 3.86 -2.02
CA ARG A 35 -10.85 3.80 -3.31
C ARG A 35 -9.41 4.29 -3.21
N GLY A 36 -8.54 3.72 -4.04
CA GLY A 36 -7.12 4.11 -4.11
C GLY A 36 -6.29 3.49 -3.00
N TRP A 37 -6.15 4.17 -1.86
CA TRP A 37 -5.21 3.79 -0.80
C TRP A 37 -5.83 2.80 0.22
N ASN A 38 -4.98 2.33 1.14
CA ASN A 38 -5.36 1.37 2.19
C ASN A 38 -5.66 2.02 3.54
N GLU A 39 -5.73 3.36 3.62
CA GLU A 39 -5.89 4.06 4.91
C GLU A 39 -7.19 3.73 5.64
N VAL A 40 -8.28 3.53 4.88
CA VAL A 40 -9.59 3.12 5.42
C VAL A 40 -9.53 1.77 6.16
N ASP A 41 -8.50 0.98 5.89
CA ASP A 41 -8.23 -0.30 6.53
C ASP A 41 -7.20 -0.12 7.67
N VAL A 42 -6.01 0.37 7.33
CA VAL A 42 -4.87 0.33 8.27
C VAL A 42 -4.96 1.36 9.40
N LEU A 43 -5.63 2.50 9.19
CA LEU A 43 -5.75 3.52 10.25
C LEU A 43 -6.77 3.14 11.31
N PRO A 44 -7.97 2.61 10.98
CA PRO A 44 -8.85 2.02 11.99
C PRO A 44 -8.17 0.93 12.82
N LEU A 45 -7.39 0.03 12.21
CA LEU A 45 -6.62 -0.97 12.96
C LEU A 45 -5.62 -0.34 13.94
N ALA A 46 -4.94 0.72 13.51
CA ALA A 46 -4.02 1.45 14.38
C ALA A 46 -4.74 2.17 15.53
N LYS A 47 -5.91 2.77 15.27
CA LYS A 47 -6.75 3.38 16.32
C LYS A 47 -7.20 2.35 17.34
N GLN A 48 -7.74 1.21 16.88
CA GLN A 48 -8.20 0.13 17.75
C GLN A 48 -7.09 -0.44 18.62
N TYR A 49 -5.89 -0.57 18.06
CA TYR A 49 -4.72 -1.00 18.81
C TYR A 49 -4.34 -0.03 19.94
N ALA A 50 -4.50 1.27 19.72
CA ALA A 50 -4.17 2.31 20.70
C ALA A 50 -5.31 2.62 21.69
N ASP A 51 -6.56 2.39 21.29
CA ASP A 51 -7.78 2.55 22.09
C ASP A 51 -8.71 1.34 21.90
N PRO A 52 -8.50 0.26 22.66
CA PRO A 52 -9.32 -0.96 22.56
C PRO A 52 -10.80 -0.77 22.95
N ALA A 53 -11.15 0.35 23.59
CA ALA A 53 -12.53 0.67 23.94
C ALA A 53 -13.32 1.29 22.78
N TRP A 54 -12.63 1.78 21.74
CA TRP A 54 -13.26 2.13 20.47
C TRP A 54 -13.79 0.84 19.82
N ILE A 55 -15.02 0.81 19.28
CA ILE A 55 -15.62 -0.33 18.56
C ILE A 55 -15.24 -1.75 19.08
N PRO A 56 -15.52 -2.07 20.36
CA PRO A 56 -14.92 -3.22 21.04
C PRO A 56 -15.42 -4.58 20.51
N GLN A 57 -16.50 -4.63 19.74
CA GLN A 57 -17.07 -5.86 19.17
C GLN A 57 -16.75 -6.05 17.67
N ASP A 58 -15.92 -5.18 17.06
CA ASP A 58 -15.51 -5.39 15.66
C ASP A 58 -14.45 -6.49 15.55
N TRP A 59 -14.85 -7.65 15.02
CA TRP A 59 -13.97 -8.82 14.90
C TRP A 59 -12.71 -8.55 14.06
N TYR A 60 -12.79 -7.64 13.07
CA TYR A 60 -11.69 -7.35 12.16
C TYR A 60 -10.71 -6.36 12.80
N LEU A 61 -11.21 -5.29 13.41
CA LEU A 61 -10.36 -4.29 14.02
C LEU A 61 -9.67 -4.81 15.29
N ASN A 62 -10.29 -5.76 15.99
CA ASN A 62 -9.72 -6.44 17.16
C ASN A 62 -8.72 -7.57 16.80
N GLN A 63 -7.80 -7.29 15.88
CA GLN A 63 -6.72 -8.19 15.53
C GLN A 63 -5.41 -7.78 16.21
N ALA A 64 -4.54 -8.75 16.45
CA ALA A 64 -3.17 -8.48 16.88
C ALA A 64 -2.44 -7.63 15.83
N ALA A 65 -1.56 -6.73 16.27
CA ALA A 65 -0.86 -5.82 15.35
C ALA A 65 0.06 -6.54 14.35
N GLY A 66 0.55 -7.74 14.68
CA GLY A 66 1.47 -8.51 13.84
C GLY A 66 2.67 -7.68 13.39
N TYR A 67 3.01 -7.76 12.09
CA TYR A 67 4.10 -6.96 11.51
C TYR A 67 3.86 -5.43 11.56
N ARG A 68 2.61 -4.99 11.78
CA ARG A 68 2.25 -3.57 11.81
C ARG A 68 2.50 -2.94 13.17
N LEU A 69 3.05 -3.66 14.14
CA LEU A 69 3.28 -3.18 15.51
C LEU A 69 3.88 -1.76 15.57
N LEU A 70 4.98 -1.52 14.87
CA LEU A 70 5.64 -0.22 14.86
C LEU A 70 4.75 0.89 14.25
N PHE A 71 4.05 0.56 13.17
CA PHE A 71 3.12 1.48 12.51
C PHE A 71 1.90 1.78 13.39
N ASN A 72 1.29 0.76 14.02
CA ASN A 72 0.12 0.90 14.88
C ASN A 72 0.43 1.75 16.11
N ASN A 73 1.61 1.62 16.71
CA ASN A 73 2.03 2.49 17.82
C ASN A 73 2.09 3.95 17.39
N LEU A 74 2.75 4.25 16.27
CA LEU A 74 2.90 5.62 15.78
C LEU A 74 1.59 6.23 15.30
N ALA A 75 0.89 5.54 14.39
CA ALA A 75 -0.35 6.02 13.79
C ALA A 75 -1.50 6.00 14.81
N GLY A 76 -1.59 4.98 15.66
CA GLY A 76 -2.61 4.87 16.69
C GLY A 76 -2.55 6.02 17.68
N TRP A 77 -1.34 6.34 18.18
CA TRP A 77 -1.14 7.50 19.04
C TRP A 77 -1.58 8.81 18.35
N LEU A 78 -1.21 9.02 17.09
CA LEU A 78 -1.64 10.20 16.33
C LEU A 78 -3.16 10.26 16.17
N ILE A 79 -3.83 9.13 15.87
CA ILE A 79 -5.28 9.10 15.63
C ILE A 79 -6.06 9.38 16.91
N VAL A 80 -5.64 8.80 18.04
CA VAL A 80 -6.29 9.03 19.34
C VAL A 80 -6.22 10.51 19.74
N ASN A 81 -5.10 11.19 19.45
CA ASN A 81 -4.91 12.57 19.87
C ASN A 81 -5.40 13.62 18.86
N PHE A 82 -5.36 13.33 17.55
CA PHE A 82 -5.62 14.32 16.49
C PHE A 82 -6.73 13.89 15.51
N GLY A 83 -7.25 12.67 15.59
CA GLY A 83 -8.24 12.12 14.68
C GLY A 83 -7.66 11.59 13.36
N PHE A 84 -8.53 10.98 12.55
CA PHE A 84 -8.13 10.26 11.33
C PHE A 84 -7.51 11.16 10.24
N LEU A 85 -8.15 12.29 9.93
CA LEU A 85 -7.70 13.17 8.83
C LEU A 85 -6.35 13.80 9.13
N ALA A 86 -6.18 14.37 10.33
CA ALA A 86 -4.91 14.97 10.74
C ALA A 86 -3.79 13.93 10.75
N THR A 87 -4.05 12.72 11.25
CA THR A 87 -3.07 11.63 11.22
C THR A 87 -2.68 11.24 9.81
N SER A 88 -3.67 11.06 8.91
CA SER A 88 -3.41 10.78 7.49
C SER A 88 -2.48 11.84 6.88
N ILE A 89 -2.78 13.14 7.08
CA ILE A 89 -1.95 14.25 6.57
C ILE A 89 -0.55 14.24 7.17
N ILE A 90 -0.43 14.19 8.50
CA ILE A 90 0.87 14.22 9.21
C ILE A 90 1.74 13.03 8.80
N GLY A 91 1.18 11.81 8.86
CA GLY A 91 1.90 10.61 8.50
C GLY A 91 2.32 10.58 7.03
N ARG A 92 1.46 11.03 6.11
CA ARG A 92 1.83 11.20 4.70
C ARG A 92 3.00 12.17 4.54
N LEU A 93 2.97 13.33 5.20
CA LEU A 93 4.09 14.29 5.15
C LEU A 93 5.41 13.69 5.65
N ILE A 94 5.37 12.87 6.72
CA ILE A 94 6.56 12.15 7.21
C ILE A 94 7.08 11.18 6.14
N CYS A 95 6.21 10.33 5.58
CA CYS A 95 6.56 9.40 4.50
C CYS A 95 7.12 10.15 3.28
N TYR A 96 6.51 11.27 2.90
CA TYR A 96 6.92 12.05 1.73
C TYR A 96 8.28 12.72 1.97
N CYS A 97 8.57 13.15 3.19
CA CYS A 97 9.87 13.65 3.59
C CYS A 97 10.96 12.56 3.50
N LEU A 98 10.67 11.33 3.95
CA LEU A 98 11.59 10.19 3.80
C LEU A 98 11.88 9.87 2.33
N VAL A 99 10.82 9.77 1.51
CA VAL A 99 10.94 9.54 0.06
C VAL A 99 11.72 10.66 -0.61
N ALA A 100 11.38 11.93 -0.33
CA ALA A 100 12.08 13.09 -0.86
C ALA A 100 13.56 13.10 -0.46
N THR A 101 13.87 12.75 0.78
CA THR A 101 15.24 12.61 1.28
C THR A 101 16.00 11.56 0.46
N GLY A 102 15.42 10.37 0.27
CA GLY A 102 15.99 9.33 -0.57
C GLY A 102 16.24 9.78 -2.02
N LEU A 103 15.22 10.36 -2.66
CA LEU A 103 15.31 10.86 -4.04
C LEU A 103 16.36 11.96 -4.21
N VAL A 104 16.44 12.93 -3.29
CA VAL A 104 17.44 14.00 -3.32
C VAL A 104 18.84 13.43 -3.12
N LEU A 105 19.03 12.54 -2.15
CA LEU A 105 20.33 11.91 -1.90
C LEU A 105 20.77 11.02 -3.08
N ILE A 106 19.86 10.32 -3.75
CA ILE A 106 20.16 9.58 -4.99
C ILE A 106 20.49 10.58 -6.11
N GLY A 107 19.65 11.58 -6.36
CA GLY A 107 19.84 12.59 -7.41
C GLY A 107 21.20 13.29 -7.31
N GLN A 108 21.66 13.61 -6.11
CA GLN A 108 23.01 14.15 -5.87
C GLN A 108 24.12 13.19 -6.31
N LYS A 109 23.99 11.89 -6.04
CA LYS A 109 24.96 10.88 -6.49
C LYS A 109 24.95 10.71 -8.00
N LEU A 110 23.79 10.90 -8.64
CA LEU A 110 23.64 10.85 -10.09
C LEU A 110 24.05 12.17 -10.78
N LYS A 111 24.44 13.21 -10.02
CA LYS A 111 24.65 14.60 -10.50
C LYS A 111 23.45 15.14 -11.30
N LEU A 112 22.23 14.78 -10.91
CA LEU A 112 20.99 15.24 -11.56
C LEU A 112 20.62 16.63 -11.04
N SER A 113 20.27 17.56 -11.92
CA SER A 113 19.77 18.87 -11.48
C SER A 113 18.36 18.80 -10.91
N LEU A 114 18.00 19.77 -10.08
CA LEU A 114 16.70 19.80 -9.41
C LEU A 114 15.50 19.74 -10.38
N PRO A 115 15.44 20.50 -11.49
CA PRO A 115 14.32 20.40 -12.43
C PRO A 115 14.14 18.98 -13.01
N PHE A 116 15.24 18.28 -13.30
CA PHE A 116 15.18 16.91 -13.81
C PHE A 116 14.87 15.88 -12.73
N LEU A 117 15.25 16.14 -11.48
CA LEU A 117 14.80 15.35 -10.33
C LEU A 117 13.29 15.52 -10.09
N ILE A 118 12.77 16.75 -10.20
CA ILE A 118 11.33 17.04 -10.16
C ILE A 118 10.62 16.31 -11.30
N LEU A 119 11.14 16.40 -12.53
CA LEU A 119 10.59 15.67 -13.69
C LEU A 119 10.53 14.17 -13.43
N ALA A 120 11.63 13.56 -12.97
CA ALA A 120 11.64 12.13 -12.65
C ALA A 120 10.63 11.77 -11.56
N THR A 121 10.51 12.60 -10.52
CA THR A 121 9.56 12.43 -9.42
C THR A 121 8.11 12.49 -9.93
N ILE A 122 7.78 13.48 -10.76
CA ILE A 122 6.45 13.58 -11.37
C ILE A 122 6.18 12.35 -12.24
N CYS A 123 7.11 11.96 -13.12
CA CYS A 123 6.91 10.81 -14.01
C CYS A 123 6.64 9.49 -13.27
N CYS A 124 7.19 9.28 -12.06
CA CYS A 124 6.93 8.06 -11.29
C CYS A 124 5.73 8.15 -10.33
N THR A 125 5.20 9.34 -10.05
CA THR A 125 4.12 9.52 -9.04
C THR A 125 2.80 10.03 -9.61
N TYR A 126 2.80 10.59 -10.82
CA TYR A 126 1.61 11.26 -11.38
C TYR A 126 0.40 10.32 -11.55
N LEU A 127 0.66 9.03 -11.78
CA LEU A 127 -0.35 7.98 -11.91
C LEU A 127 -1.09 7.63 -10.61
N GLY A 128 -0.89 8.37 -9.52
CA GLY A 128 -1.61 8.17 -8.26
C GLY A 128 -1.23 6.84 -7.64
N TYR A 129 -2.19 5.92 -7.46
CA TYR A 129 -1.94 4.57 -6.91
C TYR A 129 -1.32 3.60 -7.93
N GLY A 130 -1.18 3.98 -9.20
CA GLY A 130 -0.64 3.13 -10.28
C GLY A 130 0.86 3.21 -10.51
N GLN A 131 1.66 3.47 -9.46
CA GLN A 131 3.10 3.81 -9.56
C GLN A 131 3.99 2.63 -9.95
N GLY A 132 3.59 1.42 -9.56
CA GLY A 132 4.25 0.18 -9.94
C GLY A 132 4.15 -0.10 -11.43
N ALA A 133 5.03 -0.96 -11.93
CA ALA A 133 5.11 -1.31 -13.35
C ALA A 133 3.92 -2.14 -13.84
N ILE A 134 3.32 -2.99 -13.00
CA ILE A 134 2.28 -3.94 -13.37
C ILE A 134 1.51 -4.51 -12.16
N ALA A 135 2.16 -4.81 -11.03
CA ALA A 135 1.57 -5.55 -9.91
C ALA A 135 0.79 -4.67 -8.92
N GLY A 136 0.29 -3.52 -9.38
CA GLY A 136 -0.54 -2.61 -8.59
C GLY A 136 0.15 -1.98 -7.36
N GLU A 137 1.48 -2.09 -7.22
CA GLU A 137 2.17 -1.53 -6.06
C GLU A 137 2.40 -0.03 -6.17
N TRP A 138 2.64 0.58 -5.01
CA TRP A 138 2.94 2.00 -4.87
C TRP A 138 3.85 2.23 -3.68
N PHE A 139 4.62 3.31 -3.72
CA PHE A 139 5.66 3.59 -2.73
C PHE A 139 5.43 4.88 -1.94
N VAL A 140 4.63 5.79 -2.48
CA VAL A 140 4.26 7.07 -1.86
C VAL A 140 2.80 7.37 -2.17
N GLY A 141 2.07 8.01 -1.26
CA GLY A 141 0.63 8.25 -1.42
C GLY A 141 -0.10 8.09 -0.09
N GLY A 142 -0.78 6.97 0.12
CA GLY A 142 -1.43 6.68 1.40
C GLY A 142 -0.46 6.47 2.58
N LEU A 143 -0.95 6.72 3.79
CA LEU A 143 -0.29 6.39 5.04
C LEU A 143 -0.46 4.90 5.36
N GLU A 144 0.62 4.15 5.17
CA GLU A 144 0.71 2.72 5.48
C GLU A 144 2.15 2.39 5.87
N ALA A 145 2.35 1.31 6.62
CA ALA A 145 3.67 0.81 7.02
C ALA A 145 4.65 0.67 5.82
N LYS A 146 4.15 0.24 4.64
CA LYS A 146 4.99 0.13 3.44
C LYS A 146 5.53 1.46 2.91
N ALA A 147 4.79 2.56 3.09
CA ALA A 147 5.22 3.88 2.63
C ALA A 147 6.46 4.35 3.41
N PHE A 148 6.51 4.10 4.72
CA PHE A 148 7.71 4.31 5.53
C PHE A 148 8.86 3.44 5.03
N ALA A 149 8.62 2.15 4.81
CA ALA A 149 9.63 1.21 4.34
C ALA A 149 10.28 1.67 3.01
N TYR A 150 9.48 2.05 2.01
CA TYR A 150 10.03 2.55 0.74
C TYR A 150 10.84 3.84 0.90
N GLY A 151 10.38 4.79 1.72
CA GLY A 151 11.15 6.01 2.03
C GLY A 151 12.53 5.68 2.61
N LEU A 152 12.60 4.77 3.58
CA LEU A 152 13.84 4.31 4.20
C LEU A 152 14.73 3.54 3.21
N ILE A 153 14.15 2.72 2.33
CA ILE A 153 14.88 2.00 1.27
C ILE A 153 15.53 2.97 0.28
N LEU A 154 14.84 4.02 -0.15
CA LEU A 154 15.44 5.01 -1.06
C LEU A 154 16.64 5.71 -0.41
N ILE A 155 16.58 5.97 0.90
CA ILE A 155 17.72 6.48 1.67
C ILE A 155 18.83 5.42 1.72
N ALA A 156 18.51 4.15 1.98
CA ALA A 156 19.47 3.05 1.97
C ALA A 156 20.19 2.92 0.62
N VAL A 157 19.45 2.95 -0.49
CA VAL A 157 20.00 2.96 -1.87
C VAL A 157 20.93 4.15 -2.06
N ALA A 158 20.58 5.33 -1.55
CA ALA A 158 21.46 6.49 -1.62
C ALA A 158 22.81 6.25 -0.88
N PHE A 159 22.80 5.56 0.26
CA PHE A 159 24.01 5.20 1.00
C PHE A 159 24.76 4.01 0.39
N MET A 160 24.06 3.07 -0.24
CA MET A 160 24.62 1.99 -1.06
C MET A 160 25.48 2.55 -2.20
N LEU A 161 24.95 3.51 -2.96
CA LEU A 161 25.70 4.20 -4.02
C LEU A 161 26.88 5.02 -3.49
N ARG A 162 26.86 5.42 -2.20
CA ARG A 162 27.96 6.10 -1.50
C ARG A 162 28.97 5.13 -0.86
N ARG A 163 28.75 3.82 -0.95
CA ARG A 163 29.56 2.79 -0.27
C ARG A 163 29.59 2.94 1.25
N ARG A 164 28.55 3.53 1.84
CA ARG A 164 28.39 3.67 3.30
C ARG A 164 27.52 2.54 3.84
N TYR A 165 28.10 1.34 3.90
CA TYR A 165 27.35 0.11 4.17
C TYR A 165 26.70 0.06 5.55
N LEU A 166 27.32 0.59 6.61
CA LEU A 166 26.72 0.63 7.95
C LEU A 166 25.38 1.37 7.95
N VAL A 167 25.35 2.57 7.35
CA VAL A 167 24.15 3.41 7.29
C VAL A 167 23.12 2.83 6.33
N MET A 168 23.55 2.27 5.20
CA MET A 168 22.68 1.52 4.29
C MET A 168 21.96 0.39 5.04
N THR A 169 22.69 -0.41 5.81
CA THR A 169 22.12 -1.56 6.53
C THR A 169 21.22 -1.14 7.68
N LEU A 170 21.55 -0.05 8.39
CA LEU A 170 20.65 0.57 9.38
C LEU A 170 19.27 0.85 8.77
N PHE A 171 19.24 1.57 7.64
CA PHE A 171 17.99 1.92 6.96
C PHE A 171 17.27 0.71 6.34
N LEU A 172 17.99 -0.30 5.86
CA LEU A 172 17.38 -1.55 5.39
C LEU A 172 16.67 -2.29 6.53
N GLY A 173 17.32 -2.48 7.68
CA GLY A 173 16.67 -3.17 8.80
C GLY A 173 15.51 -2.35 9.38
N LEU A 174 15.61 -1.02 9.45
CA LEU A 174 14.47 -0.16 9.82
C LEU A 174 13.30 -0.31 8.82
N ALA A 175 13.58 -0.38 7.52
CA ALA A 175 12.55 -0.62 6.52
C ALA A 175 11.89 -2.00 6.71
N THR A 176 12.67 -3.03 7.04
CA THR A 176 12.16 -4.37 7.36
C THR A 176 11.27 -4.35 8.60
N SER A 177 11.66 -3.61 9.66
CA SER A 177 10.85 -3.42 10.88
C SER A 177 9.49 -2.78 10.61
N PHE A 178 9.40 -1.84 9.67
CA PHE A 178 8.11 -1.27 9.28
C PHE A 178 7.30 -2.24 8.41
N HIS A 179 7.93 -2.91 7.45
CA HIS A 179 7.22 -3.81 6.56
C HIS A 179 8.11 -4.94 6.05
N VAL A 180 7.91 -6.14 6.60
CA VAL A 180 8.73 -7.33 6.34
C VAL A 180 8.89 -7.64 4.85
N LEU A 181 7.79 -7.69 4.09
CA LEU A 181 7.87 -8.02 2.67
C LEU A 181 8.65 -6.96 1.86
N VAL A 182 8.41 -5.67 2.09
CA VAL A 182 9.07 -4.60 1.34
C VAL A 182 10.55 -4.48 1.72
N GLY A 183 10.86 -4.42 3.02
CA GLY A 183 12.23 -4.32 3.52
C GLY A 183 13.04 -5.61 3.30
N GLY A 184 12.42 -6.77 3.47
CA GLY A 184 13.05 -8.08 3.24
C GLY A 184 13.45 -8.29 1.78
N TRP A 185 12.55 -7.99 0.82
CA TRP A 185 12.90 -8.05 -0.61
C TRP A 185 13.96 -7.01 -0.99
N ALA A 186 13.95 -5.83 -0.36
CA ALA A 186 15.00 -4.84 -0.55
C ALA A 186 16.36 -5.35 -0.04
N PHE A 187 16.40 -5.98 1.14
CA PHE A 187 17.59 -6.60 1.70
C PHE A 187 18.15 -7.68 0.76
N LEU A 188 17.32 -8.61 0.28
CA LEU A 188 17.74 -9.66 -0.67
C LEU A 188 18.25 -9.07 -1.99
N THR A 189 17.60 -8.02 -2.50
CA THR A 189 18.05 -7.31 -3.70
C THR A 189 19.41 -6.66 -3.48
N THR A 190 19.60 -5.98 -2.34
CA THR A 190 20.89 -5.37 -1.99
C THR A 190 21.98 -6.44 -1.84
N LEU A 191 21.67 -7.59 -1.25
CA LEU A 191 22.60 -8.72 -1.16
C LEU A 191 22.99 -9.23 -2.55
N GLY A 192 22.02 -9.46 -3.44
CA GLY A 192 22.27 -9.83 -4.83
C GLY A 192 23.15 -8.79 -5.55
N TRP A 193 22.90 -7.50 -5.33
CA TRP A 193 23.69 -6.41 -5.90
C TRP A 193 25.14 -6.39 -5.37
N LEU A 194 25.35 -6.68 -4.09
CA LEU A 194 26.68 -6.82 -3.50
C LEU A 194 27.43 -8.02 -4.13
N CYS A 195 26.75 -9.17 -4.26
CA CYS A 195 27.31 -10.39 -4.83
C CYS A 195 27.58 -10.31 -6.34
N PHE A 196 26.86 -9.48 -7.09
CA PHE A 196 27.04 -9.36 -8.54
C PHE A 196 28.41 -8.79 -8.95
N ARG A 197 29.05 -7.98 -8.10
CA ARG A 197 30.42 -7.47 -8.33
C ARG A 197 31.27 -7.54 -7.05
N PRO A 198 31.67 -8.76 -6.65
CA PRO A 198 32.24 -8.98 -5.33
C PRO A 198 33.59 -8.28 -5.16
N SER A 199 34.40 -8.24 -6.20
CA SER A 199 35.73 -7.58 -6.18
C SER A 199 35.66 -6.08 -5.87
N THR A 200 34.58 -5.39 -6.24
CA THR A 200 34.43 -3.94 -6.04
C THR A 200 33.48 -3.57 -4.89
N ARG A 201 32.54 -4.46 -4.55
CA ARG A 201 31.47 -4.19 -3.57
C ARG A 201 31.62 -4.97 -2.27
N LEU A 202 32.28 -6.13 -2.30
CA LEU A 202 32.52 -6.98 -1.12
C LEU A 202 33.93 -6.84 -0.54
N SER A 203 34.82 -6.04 -1.16
CA SER A 203 36.22 -5.95 -0.72
C SER A 203 36.39 -5.55 0.75
N LYS A 204 35.48 -4.72 1.29
CA LYS A 204 35.45 -4.31 2.70
C LYS A 204 34.57 -5.18 3.61
N LEU A 205 33.77 -6.07 3.04
CA LEU A 205 32.77 -6.85 3.77
C LEU A 205 33.38 -7.97 4.62
N LYS A 206 34.60 -8.41 4.31
CA LYS A 206 35.35 -9.33 5.18
C LYS A 206 35.63 -8.76 6.57
N GLU A 207 35.79 -7.44 6.68
CA GLU A 207 36.11 -6.75 7.93
C GLU A 207 34.85 -6.35 8.71
N ILE A 208 33.78 -5.93 8.02
CA ILE A 208 32.57 -5.37 8.65
C ILE A 208 31.33 -6.26 8.52
N GLY A 209 31.43 -7.45 7.91
CA GLY A 209 30.28 -8.29 7.58
C GLY A 209 29.45 -8.68 8.80
N PHE A 210 30.11 -9.11 9.88
CA PHE A 210 29.44 -9.41 11.14
C PHE A 210 28.73 -8.18 11.73
N LEU A 211 29.38 -7.01 11.70
CA LEU A 211 28.78 -5.76 12.17
C LEU A 211 27.55 -5.36 11.34
N LEU A 212 27.57 -5.57 10.02
CA LEU A 212 26.39 -5.32 9.19
C LEU A 212 25.25 -6.27 9.54
N LEU A 213 25.53 -7.57 9.74
CA LEU A 213 24.53 -8.53 10.18
C LEU A 213 23.92 -8.10 11.52
N LEU A 214 24.76 -7.73 12.49
CA LEU A 214 24.32 -7.25 13.80
C LEU A 214 23.43 -6.01 13.67
N ILE A 215 23.85 -5.00 12.91
CA ILE A 215 23.04 -3.79 12.68
C ILE A 215 21.71 -4.16 12.06
N TYR A 216 21.69 -5.02 11.04
CA TYR A 216 20.44 -5.44 10.38
C TYR A 216 19.51 -6.15 11.35
N CYS A 217 20.01 -7.12 12.12
CA CYS A 217 19.22 -7.86 13.10
C CYS A 217 18.64 -6.93 14.17
N VAL A 218 19.45 -6.00 14.70
CA VAL A 218 18.99 -5.03 15.70
C VAL A 218 17.93 -4.09 15.13
N THR A 219 18.14 -3.53 13.94
CA THR A 219 17.18 -2.58 13.37
C THR A 219 15.95 -3.22 12.75
N SER A 220 15.99 -4.53 12.44
CA SER A 220 14.84 -5.33 11.96
C SER A 220 14.06 -6.02 13.08
N VAL A 221 14.34 -5.73 14.35
CA VAL A 221 13.78 -6.44 15.51
C VAL A 221 12.24 -6.52 15.51
N PHE A 222 11.54 -5.49 15.03
CA PHE A 222 10.07 -5.47 15.00
C PHE A 222 9.47 -6.40 13.92
N ALA A 223 10.27 -6.83 12.95
CA ALA A 223 9.86 -7.82 11.96
C ALA A 223 9.94 -9.27 12.49
N ILE A 224 10.83 -9.53 13.45
CA ILE A 224 11.17 -10.88 13.90
C ILE A 224 9.95 -11.63 14.44
N PRO A 225 9.11 -11.06 15.33
CA PRO A 225 7.96 -11.78 15.87
C PRO A 225 6.98 -12.23 14.79
N ALA A 226 6.72 -11.37 13.79
CA ALA A 226 5.79 -11.70 12.71
C ALA A 226 6.34 -12.81 11.79
N VAL A 227 7.66 -12.78 11.50
CA VAL A 227 8.31 -13.85 10.74
C VAL A 227 8.32 -15.16 11.53
N ALA A 228 8.65 -15.11 12.82
CA ALA A 228 8.66 -16.28 13.69
C ALA A 228 7.27 -16.90 13.82
N GLN A 229 6.24 -16.08 14.04
CA GLN A 229 4.85 -16.52 14.09
C GLN A 229 4.46 -17.25 12.79
N HIS A 230 4.74 -16.67 11.63
CA HIS A 230 4.44 -17.30 10.34
C HIS A 230 5.15 -18.65 10.16
N LEU A 231 6.43 -18.74 10.54
CA LEU A 231 7.19 -19.98 10.44
C LEU A 231 6.67 -21.07 11.40
N LEU A 232 6.32 -20.70 12.64
CA LEU A 232 5.82 -21.63 13.66
C LEU A 232 4.37 -22.07 13.42
N GLU A 233 3.51 -21.17 12.94
CA GLU A 233 2.10 -21.48 12.68
C GLU A 233 1.91 -22.33 11.43
N SER A 234 2.84 -22.25 10.46
CA SER A 234 2.80 -23.01 9.20
C SER A 234 2.80 -24.55 9.37
N GLU A 235 3.17 -25.05 10.54
CA GLU A 235 3.12 -26.49 10.87
C GLU A 235 1.80 -26.95 11.52
N SER A 236 0.93 -26.02 11.96
CA SER A 236 -0.17 -26.31 12.90
C SER A 236 -1.59 -26.23 12.31
N THR A 237 -1.78 -25.69 11.11
CA THR A 237 -3.12 -25.47 10.50
C THR A 237 -3.67 -26.67 9.72
N SER A 238 -3.11 -27.87 9.88
CA SER A 238 -3.60 -29.10 9.24
C SER A 238 -4.82 -29.73 9.94
N ALA A 239 -5.31 -29.18 11.05
CA ALA A 239 -6.42 -29.75 11.80
C ALA A 239 -7.29 -28.68 12.48
N SER A 240 -8.35 -28.17 11.82
CA SER A 240 -9.60 -27.69 12.47
C SER A 240 -10.57 -26.87 11.58
N THR A 241 -10.81 -27.25 10.33
CA THR A 241 -12.06 -26.87 9.62
C THR A 241 -12.30 -27.86 8.49
N ALA A 242 -12.91 -29.00 8.79
CA ALA A 242 -13.18 -30.08 7.83
C ALA A 242 -14.23 -29.72 6.74
N SER A 243 -14.71 -28.47 6.71
CA SER A 243 -15.82 -28.04 5.83
C SER A 243 -15.44 -27.01 4.75
N ILE A 244 -14.25 -26.42 4.78
CA ILE A 244 -13.82 -25.40 3.79
C ILE A 244 -12.81 -26.02 2.84
N SER A 245 -13.12 -26.08 1.54
CA SER A 245 -12.26 -26.72 0.54
C SER A 245 -11.06 -25.88 0.08
N PHE A 246 -11.00 -24.60 0.44
CA PHE A 246 -9.93 -23.68 0.06
C PHE A 246 -8.91 -23.47 1.16
N SER A 247 -7.62 -23.46 0.77
CA SER A 247 -6.54 -23.07 1.66
C SER A 247 -6.57 -21.56 1.95
N PRO A 248 -6.03 -21.11 3.10
CA PRO A 248 -5.88 -19.67 3.40
C PRO A 248 -5.09 -18.92 2.32
N SER A 249 -4.01 -19.53 1.81
CA SER A 249 -3.19 -18.99 0.72
C SER A 249 -3.99 -18.84 -0.58
N PHE A 250 -4.91 -19.76 -0.90
CA PHE A 250 -5.77 -19.63 -2.07
C PHE A 250 -6.71 -18.43 -1.94
N ILE A 251 -7.36 -18.28 -0.79
CA ILE A 251 -8.25 -17.14 -0.49
C ILE A 251 -7.46 -15.83 -0.58
N TYR A 252 -6.26 -15.80 -0.02
CA TYR A 252 -5.36 -14.65 -0.05
C TYR A 252 -4.96 -14.24 -1.48
N VAL A 253 -4.39 -15.18 -2.23
CA VAL A 253 -3.78 -14.93 -3.54
C VAL A 253 -4.83 -14.73 -4.62
N PHE A 254 -5.81 -15.64 -4.73
CA PHE A 254 -6.70 -15.69 -5.89
C PHE A 254 -8.02 -14.95 -5.68
N LEU A 255 -8.57 -14.96 -4.47
CA LEU A 255 -9.85 -14.29 -4.20
C LEU A 255 -9.63 -12.82 -3.81
N ARG A 256 -8.66 -12.53 -2.93
CA ARG A 256 -8.46 -11.17 -2.40
C ARG A 256 -7.46 -10.33 -3.18
N LEU A 257 -6.30 -10.88 -3.52
CA LEU A 257 -5.13 -10.13 -4.00
C LEU A 257 -4.65 -10.50 -5.40
N ALA A 258 -5.51 -11.06 -6.24
CA ALA A 258 -5.14 -11.48 -7.60
C ALA A 258 -4.47 -10.36 -8.42
N HIS A 259 -5.02 -9.14 -8.34
CA HIS A 259 -4.45 -7.93 -8.96
C HIS A 259 -3.02 -7.57 -8.53
N HIS A 260 -2.50 -8.12 -7.42
CA HIS A 260 -1.10 -7.97 -6.99
C HIS A 260 -0.26 -9.24 -7.19
N LEU A 261 -0.89 -10.42 -7.12
CA LEU A 261 -0.17 -11.69 -6.94
C LEU A 261 -0.39 -12.71 -8.06
N ASN A 262 -1.41 -12.54 -8.89
CA ASN A 262 -1.73 -13.46 -9.98
C ASN A 262 -1.51 -12.80 -11.34
N PRO A 263 -0.37 -13.06 -12.01
CA PRO A 263 -0.05 -12.50 -13.33
C PRO A 263 -1.09 -12.80 -14.41
N LEU A 264 -1.81 -13.92 -14.29
CA LEU A 264 -2.85 -14.32 -15.24
C LEU A 264 -4.12 -13.45 -15.13
N SER A 265 -4.25 -12.69 -14.05
CA SER A 265 -5.38 -11.76 -13.83
C SER A 265 -5.07 -10.31 -14.23
N TRP A 266 -3.84 -10.01 -14.62
CA TRP A 266 -3.43 -8.65 -14.97
C TRP A 266 -3.86 -8.28 -16.38
N ASP A 267 -4.30 -7.03 -16.54
CA ASP A 267 -4.77 -6.51 -17.82
C ASP A 267 -3.61 -6.20 -18.78
N ILE A 268 -3.92 -6.12 -20.07
CA ILE A 268 -2.93 -5.87 -21.13
C ILE A 268 -2.22 -4.51 -21.00
N PHE A 269 -2.88 -3.48 -20.46
CA PHE A 269 -2.26 -2.16 -20.31
C PHE A 269 -1.20 -2.18 -19.22
N SER A 270 -1.41 -2.96 -18.16
CA SER A 270 -0.41 -3.18 -17.11
C SER A 270 0.85 -3.88 -17.67
N TRP A 271 0.70 -4.82 -18.61
CA TRP A 271 1.85 -5.41 -19.34
C TRP A 271 2.58 -4.42 -20.24
N ILE A 272 1.83 -3.57 -20.97
CA ILE A 272 2.42 -2.51 -21.80
C ILE A 272 3.24 -1.54 -20.94
N LYS A 273 2.72 -1.17 -19.76
CA LYS A 273 3.41 -0.29 -18.81
C LYS A 273 4.76 -0.89 -18.36
N LEU A 274 4.79 -2.17 -18.01
CA LEU A 274 6.04 -2.89 -17.71
C LEU A 274 7.05 -2.81 -18.87
N ILE A 275 6.61 -3.10 -20.09
CA ILE A 275 7.47 -3.06 -21.29
C ILE A 275 8.03 -1.65 -21.50
N ILE A 276 7.23 -0.59 -21.35
CA ILE A 276 7.69 0.79 -21.49
C ILE A 276 8.82 1.08 -20.50
N TYR A 277 8.67 0.74 -19.23
CA TYR A 277 9.73 0.97 -18.25
C TYR A 277 11.00 0.16 -18.52
N LEU A 278 10.87 -1.08 -18.99
CA LEU A 278 12.02 -1.90 -19.41
C LEU A 278 12.75 -1.28 -20.61
N LEU A 279 12.02 -0.76 -21.60
CA LEU A 279 12.60 -0.08 -22.76
C LEU A 279 13.31 1.22 -22.35
N LEU A 280 12.71 2.01 -21.47
CA LEU A 280 13.33 3.23 -20.92
C LEU A 280 14.61 2.93 -20.14
N LEU A 281 14.58 1.88 -19.30
CA LEU A 281 15.76 1.44 -18.55
C LEU A 281 16.86 0.97 -19.50
N ARG A 282 16.54 0.06 -20.43
CA ARG A 282 17.48 -0.46 -21.44
C ARG A 282 18.10 0.67 -22.25
N ARG A 283 17.28 1.58 -22.79
CA ARG A 283 17.76 2.71 -23.60
C ARG A 283 18.68 3.62 -22.79
N SER A 284 18.33 3.92 -21.54
CA SER A 284 19.14 4.75 -20.67
C SER A 284 20.49 4.10 -20.38
N MET A 285 20.51 2.80 -20.05
CA MET A 285 21.76 2.07 -19.78
C MET A 285 22.66 1.99 -21.03
N MET A 286 22.10 1.76 -22.22
CA MET A 286 22.87 1.76 -23.48
C MET A 286 23.54 3.11 -23.74
N LEU A 287 22.81 4.22 -23.56
CA LEU A 287 23.36 5.57 -23.75
C LEU A 287 24.43 5.94 -22.71
N LEU A 288 24.29 5.45 -21.47
CA LEU A 288 25.30 5.67 -20.42
C LEU A 288 26.56 4.84 -20.67
N HIS A 289 26.40 3.63 -21.22
CA HIS A 289 27.52 2.76 -21.57
C HIS A 289 28.35 3.35 -22.72
N SER A 290 27.71 3.88 -23.77
CA SER A 290 28.43 4.51 -24.89
C SER A 290 29.16 5.82 -24.53
N GLN A 291 28.84 6.41 -23.38
CA GLN A 291 29.46 7.65 -22.88
C GLN A 291 30.57 7.39 -21.86
N LYS A 292 31.00 6.13 -21.66
CA LYS A 292 31.91 5.75 -20.58
C LYS A 292 33.35 6.28 -20.77
N ASP A 293 33.76 6.64 -21.98
CA ASP A 293 35.16 6.98 -22.31
C ASP A 293 35.61 8.41 -21.94
N GLN A 294 34.72 9.27 -21.41
CA GLN A 294 35.08 10.62 -20.93
C GLN A 294 35.39 10.62 -19.42
N GLN A 295 36.67 10.74 -19.01
CA GLN A 295 37.21 10.50 -17.65
C GLN A 295 36.33 10.91 -16.43
N GLU A 296 35.83 12.14 -16.31
CA GLU A 296 35.00 12.55 -15.15
C GLU A 296 33.54 12.06 -15.27
N MET A 297 33.04 11.95 -16.51
CA MET A 297 31.75 11.35 -16.83
C MET A 297 31.75 9.85 -16.51
N THR A 298 32.91 9.19 -16.60
CA THR A 298 33.08 7.74 -16.36
C THR A 298 32.64 7.34 -14.95
N ARG A 299 33.06 8.04 -13.89
CA ARG A 299 32.71 7.65 -12.50
C ARG A 299 31.20 7.78 -12.22
N VAL A 300 30.57 8.85 -12.71
CA VAL A 300 29.13 9.08 -12.52
C VAL A 300 28.32 8.09 -13.36
N ASN A 301 28.73 7.83 -14.60
CA ASN A 301 28.09 6.84 -15.46
C ASN A 301 28.19 5.43 -14.87
N VAL A 302 29.31 5.07 -14.22
CA VAL A 302 29.40 3.82 -13.46
C VAL A 302 28.32 3.78 -12.38
N ILE A 303 28.22 4.79 -11.51
CA ILE A 303 27.19 4.84 -10.46
C ILE A 303 25.76 4.73 -11.03
N ARG A 304 25.48 5.41 -12.15
CA ARG A 304 24.19 5.33 -12.85
C ARG A 304 23.91 3.92 -13.39
N LEU A 305 24.92 3.25 -13.95
CA LEU A 305 24.81 1.85 -14.38
C LEU A 305 24.61 0.90 -13.20
N GLU A 306 25.27 1.12 -12.07
CA GLU A 306 25.07 0.32 -10.86
C GLU A 306 23.65 0.44 -10.29
N LEU A 307 23.03 1.61 -10.43
CA LEU A 307 21.62 1.80 -10.08
C LEU A 307 20.71 1.05 -11.05
N GLY A 308 21.03 1.05 -12.36
CA GLY A 308 20.33 0.23 -13.35
C GLY A 308 20.47 -1.28 -13.08
N GLU A 309 21.65 -1.74 -12.68
CA GLU A 309 21.89 -3.12 -12.23
C GLU A 309 21.04 -3.46 -11.01
N PHE A 310 20.92 -2.55 -10.03
CA PHE A 310 20.04 -2.75 -8.89
C PHE A 310 18.58 -2.94 -9.31
N ALA A 311 18.09 -2.15 -10.28
CA ALA A 311 16.75 -2.34 -10.84
C ALA A 311 16.59 -3.73 -11.49
N LEU A 312 17.57 -4.18 -12.29
CA LEU A 312 17.52 -5.50 -12.91
C LEU A 312 17.55 -6.65 -11.89
N ILE A 313 18.37 -6.52 -10.84
CA ILE A 313 18.43 -7.52 -9.75
C ILE A 313 17.12 -7.55 -8.98
N SER A 314 16.46 -6.40 -8.78
CA SER A 314 15.14 -6.34 -8.13
C SER A 314 14.05 -7.07 -8.91
N LEU A 315 14.25 -7.35 -10.20
CA LEU A 315 13.33 -8.12 -11.05
C LEU A 315 13.58 -9.63 -10.98
N ILE A 316 14.62 -10.12 -10.31
CA ILE A 316 14.87 -11.56 -10.19
C ILE A 316 13.70 -12.26 -9.44
N PRO A 317 13.25 -11.79 -8.26
CA PRO A 317 12.06 -12.35 -7.61
C PRO A 317 10.81 -12.23 -8.48
N PHE A 318 10.66 -11.11 -9.21
CA PHE A 318 9.54 -10.90 -10.14
C PHE A 318 9.49 -11.99 -11.22
N LEU A 319 10.62 -12.30 -11.87
CA LEU A 319 10.71 -13.36 -12.88
C LEU A 319 10.47 -14.75 -12.27
N GLY A 320 10.99 -15.00 -11.07
CA GLY A 320 10.69 -16.20 -10.30
C GLY A 320 9.20 -16.36 -10.03
N GLY A 321 8.52 -15.28 -9.64
CA GLY A 321 7.08 -15.24 -9.45
C GLY A 321 6.28 -15.57 -10.72
N LEU A 322 6.73 -15.10 -11.90
CA LEU A 322 6.10 -15.46 -13.18
C LEU A 322 6.21 -16.96 -13.47
N ALA A 323 7.37 -17.56 -13.19
CA ALA A 323 7.58 -18.99 -13.35
C ALA A 323 6.71 -19.80 -12.36
N ILE A 324 6.67 -19.37 -11.10
CA ILE A 324 5.85 -19.97 -10.04
C ILE A 324 4.36 -19.94 -10.40
N ALA A 325 3.87 -18.84 -10.99
CA ALA A 325 2.47 -18.68 -11.36
C ALA A 325 1.96 -19.73 -12.36
N LEU A 326 2.85 -20.43 -13.07
CA LEU A 326 2.49 -21.51 -13.99
C LEU A 326 1.99 -22.78 -13.25
N PHE A 327 2.42 -23.00 -12.01
CA PHE A 327 2.12 -24.24 -11.26
C PHE A 327 1.54 -24.01 -9.86
N ASP A 328 1.68 -22.83 -9.26
CA ASP A 328 1.19 -22.55 -7.90
C ASP A 328 -0.33 -22.35 -7.85
N ARG A 329 -1.10 -23.44 -7.94
CA ARG A 329 -2.58 -23.40 -7.96
C ARG A 329 -3.21 -23.06 -6.61
N GLN A 330 -2.46 -23.19 -5.51
CA GLN A 330 -2.93 -22.93 -4.15
C GLN A 330 -2.39 -21.60 -3.58
N GLY A 331 -1.50 -20.91 -4.29
CA GLY A 331 -0.97 -19.62 -3.84
C GLY A 331 0.07 -19.75 -2.72
N ASN A 332 0.63 -20.95 -2.52
CA ASN A 332 1.56 -21.27 -1.44
C ASN A 332 2.87 -20.48 -1.55
N TRP A 333 3.24 -20.07 -2.76
CA TRP A 333 4.48 -19.35 -3.05
C TRP A 333 4.20 -17.91 -3.46
N LEU A 334 3.14 -17.68 -4.25
CA LEU A 334 2.75 -16.35 -4.69
C LEU A 334 2.36 -15.43 -3.51
N GLN A 335 1.89 -15.97 -2.39
CA GLN A 335 1.57 -15.21 -1.18
C GLN A 335 2.74 -14.36 -0.63
N TYR A 336 3.99 -14.69 -0.96
CA TYR A 336 5.18 -13.95 -0.50
C TYR A 336 5.52 -12.72 -1.35
N TYR A 337 4.60 -12.27 -2.22
CA TYR A 337 4.74 -11.04 -3.01
C TYR A 337 6.04 -10.95 -3.84
N PRO A 338 6.37 -11.96 -4.66
CA PRO A 338 7.60 -11.95 -5.46
C PRO A 338 7.70 -10.74 -6.43
N PHE A 339 6.57 -10.16 -6.81
CA PHE A 339 6.52 -9.02 -7.73
C PHE A 339 6.76 -7.67 -7.05
N ARG A 340 6.45 -7.54 -5.76
CA ARG A 340 6.21 -6.25 -5.08
C ARG A 340 7.36 -5.27 -5.15
N PHE A 341 8.59 -5.73 -4.91
CA PHE A 341 9.73 -4.83 -4.83
C PHE A 341 10.22 -4.38 -6.21
N GLY A 342 10.40 -5.33 -7.14
CA GLY A 342 10.80 -5.04 -8.51
C GLY A 342 9.79 -4.18 -9.27
N ASP A 343 8.49 -4.37 -9.00
CA ASP A 343 7.39 -3.60 -9.56
C ASP A 343 7.54 -2.09 -9.34
N VAL A 344 8.07 -1.70 -8.18
CA VAL A 344 8.27 -0.29 -7.79
C VAL A 344 9.67 0.21 -8.14
N MET A 345 10.72 -0.60 -7.95
CA MET A 345 12.09 -0.15 -8.21
C MET A 345 12.35 0.12 -9.69
N LEU A 346 11.74 -0.67 -10.59
CA LEU A 346 11.87 -0.49 -12.03
C LEU A 346 11.41 0.92 -12.49
N PRO A 347 10.18 1.39 -12.25
CA PRO A 347 9.74 2.70 -12.72
C PRO A 347 10.53 3.85 -12.10
N ILE A 348 10.82 3.81 -10.78
CA ILE A 348 11.60 4.86 -10.11
C ILE A 348 12.98 5.00 -10.78
N ILE A 349 13.69 3.89 -10.94
CA ILE A 349 15.06 3.90 -11.48
C ILE A 349 15.05 4.23 -12.97
N ALA A 350 14.10 3.68 -13.75
CA ALA A 350 13.96 4.00 -15.16
C ALA A 350 13.71 5.51 -15.37
N CYS A 351 12.84 6.13 -14.57
CA CYS A 351 12.58 7.58 -14.62
C CYS A 351 13.83 8.39 -14.24
N LEU A 352 14.54 8.02 -13.18
CA LEU A 352 15.77 8.71 -12.76
C LEU A 352 16.87 8.64 -13.83
N LEU A 353 17.11 7.46 -14.41
CA LEU A 353 18.15 7.28 -15.43
C LEU A 353 17.76 7.92 -16.77
N THR A 354 16.47 7.90 -17.12
CA THR A 354 15.96 8.63 -18.29
C THR A 354 16.15 10.13 -18.10
N ALA A 355 15.86 10.67 -16.92
CA ALA A 355 16.10 12.08 -16.62
C ALA A 355 17.60 12.44 -16.68
N CYS A 356 18.49 11.57 -16.22
CA CYS A 356 19.94 11.75 -16.35
C CYS A 356 20.39 11.86 -17.81
N THR A 357 19.94 10.93 -18.65
CA THR A 357 20.33 10.88 -20.07
C THR A 357 19.73 12.05 -20.85
N LEU A 358 18.46 12.39 -20.56
CA LEU A 358 17.78 13.55 -21.13
C LEU A 358 18.48 14.87 -20.75
N GLU A 359 18.82 15.07 -19.48
CA GLU A 359 19.55 16.27 -19.04
C GLU A 359 20.90 16.40 -19.77
N SER A 360 21.61 15.29 -19.88
CA SER A 360 22.95 15.25 -20.50
C SER A 360 22.87 15.61 -21.99
N TYR A 361 21.86 15.09 -22.70
CA TYR A 361 21.60 15.42 -24.09
C TYR A 361 21.18 16.89 -24.29
N LEU A 362 20.20 17.37 -23.51
CA LEU A 362 19.66 18.73 -23.66
C LEU A 362 20.68 19.81 -23.28
N SER A 363 21.52 19.54 -22.29
CA SER A 363 22.54 20.52 -21.83
C SER A 363 23.70 20.66 -22.83
N LYS A 364 24.05 19.59 -23.55
CA LYS A 364 25.09 19.62 -24.59
C LYS A 364 24.58 20.20 -25.91
N SER A 365 23.37 19.81 -26.34
CA SER A 365 22.96 19.99 -27.75
C SER A 365 21.74 20.89 -27.96
N LYS A 366 20.86 21.10 -26.97
CA LYS A 366 19.56 21.79 -27.18
C LYS A 366 19.12 22.65 -25.98
N LYS A 367 19.86 23.74 -25.71
CA LYS A 367 19.56 24.66 -24.58
C LYS A 367 18.16 25.30 -24.65
N SER A 368 17.62 25.59 -25.85
CA SER A 368 16.24 26.08 -26.02
C SER A 368 15.21 25.07 -25.54
N LEU A 369 15.38 23.80 -25.89
CA LEU A 369 14.50 22.71 -25.48
C LEU A 369 14.57 22.45 -23.96
N LYS A 370 15.77 22.58 -23.35
CA LYS A 370 15.90 22.58 -21.88
C LYS A 370 15.04 23.66 -21.22
N ARG A 371 15.04 24.88 -21.77
CA ARG A 371 14.18 25.98 -21.28
C ARG A 371 12.70 25.66 -21.46
N LEU A 372 12.31 25.01 -22.55
CA LEU A 372 10.93 24.58 -22.77
C LEU A 372 10.47 23.54 -21.74
N VAL A 373 11.29 22.51 -21.47
CA VAL A 373 10.99 21.51 -20.42
C VAL A 373 10.76 22.18 -19.07
N ASN A 374 11.61 23.14 -18.70
CA ASN A 374 11.43 23.89 -17.45
C ASN A 374 10.12 24.68 -17.43
N ARG A 375 9.72 25.31 -18.55
CA ARG A 375 8.44 26.03 -18.65
C ARG A 375 7.25 25.08 -18.51
N ILE A 376 7.30 23.91 -19.16
CA ILE A 376 6.26 22.88 -19.04
C ILE A 376 6.14 22.41 -17.59
N LEU A 377 7.26 22.18 -16.91
CA LEU A 377 7.25 21.81 -15.48
C LEU A 377 6.58 22.88 -14.62
N ILE A 378 6.87 24.17 -14.86
CA ILE A 378 6.21 25.27 -14.14
C ILE A 378 4.70 25.23 -14.38
N VAL A 379 4.24 25.06 -15.62
CA VAL A 379 2.80 24.96 -15.93
C VAL A 379 2.15 23.77 -15.22
N ILE A 380 2.80 22.61 -15.22
CA ILE A 380 2.31 21.42 -14.49
C ILE A 380 2.18 21.73 -13.00
N LEU A 381 3.19 22.35 -12.39
CA LEU A 381 3.16 22.71 -10.96
C LEU A 381 2.09 23.76 -10.64
N LEU A 382 1.83 24.71 -11.53
CA LEU A 382 0.74 25.68 -11.36
C LEU A 382 -0.64 25.02 -11.42
N ILE A 383 -0.85 24.10 -12.37
CA ILE A 383 -2.09 23.31 -12.46
C ILE A 383 -2.27 22.48 -11.19
N GLN A 384 -1.22 21.79 -10.73
CA GLN A 384 -1.28 20.99 -9.50
C GLN A 384 -1.50 21.85 -8.25
N THR A 385 -1.00 23.08 -8.23
CA THR A 385 -1.28 24.03 -7.14
C THR A 385 -2.77 24.37 -7.09
N ALA A 386 -3.40 24.64 -8.23
CA ALA A 386 -4.84 24.90 -8.29
C ALA A 386 -5.68 23.70 -7.83
N ILE A 387 -5.32 22.48 -8.26
CA ILE A 387 -5.97 21.23 -7.83
C ILE A 387 -5.81 21.04 -6.31
N PHE A 388 -4.60 21.26 -5.79
CA PHE A 388 -4.33 21.13 -4.35
C PHE A 388 -5.13 22.13 -3.53
N ILE A 389 -5.23 23.40 -3.97
CA ILE A 389 -6.04 24.42 -3.30
C ILE A 389 -7.52 24.01 -3.27
N TYR A 390 -8.05 23.51 -4.40
CA TYR A 390 -9.42 23.01 -4.46
C TYR A 390 -9.66 21.86 -3.46
N GLN A 391 -8.73 20.90 -3.40
CA GLN A 391 -8.78 19.80 -2.43
C GLN A 391 -8.64 20.29 -0.98
N ALA A 392 -7.79 21.27 -0.71
CA ALA A 392 -7.63 21.83 0.63
C ALA A 392 -8.90 22.53 1.12
N VAL A 393 -9.60 23.26 0.24
CA VAL A 393 -10.88 23.88 0.55
C VAL A 393 -11.96 22.84 0.80
N SER A 394 -12.00 21.75 0.02
CA SER A 394 -13.02 20.70 0.20
C SER A 394 -12.89 19.94 1.52
N LEU A 395 -11.73 19.98 2.19
CA LEU A 395 -11.54 19.39 3.52
C LEU A 395 -12.45 20.00 4.59
N GLN A 396 -12.94 21.23 4.42
CA GLN A 396 -13.90 21.84 5.36
C GLN A 396 -15.20 21.02 5.46
N GLN A 397 -15.53 20.26 4.43
CA GLN A 397 -16.71 19.40 4.38
C GLN A 397 -16.39 17.93 4.63
N PHE A 398 -15.14 17.60 5.01
CA PHE A 398 -14.70 16.22 5.22
C PHE A 398 -15.62 15.47 6.20
N PRO A 399 -15.92 14.18 5.95
CA PRO A 399 -15.70 13.47 4.69
C PRO A 399 -16.69 13.88 3.59
N THR A 400 -16.25 13.74 2.34
CA THR A 400 -17.03 14.06 1.13
C THR A 400 -17.07 12.87 0.17
N VAL A 401 -17.57 13.06 -1.05
CA VAL A 401 -17.60 12.03 -2.11
C VAL A 401 -16.21 11.47 -2.43
N GLN A 402 -15.13 12.23 -2.18
CA GLN A 402 -13.75 11.75 -2.32
C GLN A 402 -13.42 10.59 -1.35
N GLN A 403 -14.09 10.55 -0.20
CA GLN A 403 -13.99 9.51 0.83
C GLN A 403 -15.02 8.39 0.66
N ASP A 404 -15.71 8.34 -0.49
CA ASP A 404 -16.89 7.49 -0.69
C ASP A 404 -18.04 7.83 0.28
N VAL A 405 -18.22 9.13 0.58
CA VAL A 405 -19.29 9.61 1.46
C VAL A 405 -20.14 10.66 0.75
N ASN A 406 -21.35 10.28 0.36
CA ASN A 406 -22.37 11.24 -0.08
C ASN A 406 -23.12 11.82 1.15
N PRO A 407 -23.88 12.93 1.00
CA PRO A 407 -24.62 13.52 2.11
C PRO A 407 -25.58 12.55 2.80
N GLN A 408 -26.21 11.65 2.04
CA GLN A 408 -27.14 10.65 2.56
C GLN A 408 -26.46 9.67 3.49
N TRP A 409 -25.31 9.15 3.09
CA TRP A 409 -24.50 8.23 3.88
C TRP A 409 -23.91 8.92 5.11
N LYS A 410 -23.51 10.19 4.99
CA LYS A 410 -23.06 11.01 6.13
C LYS A 410 -24.17 11.15 7.17
N ALA A 411 -25.40 11.44 6.75
CA ALA A 411 -26.55 11.54 7.65
C ALA A 411 -26.88 10.19 8.32
N MET A 412 -26.93 9.12 7.53
CA MET A 412 -27.19 7.77 8.02
C MET A 412 -26.15 7.31 9.04
N SER A 413 -24.87 7.50 8.74
CA SER A 413 -23.76 7.10 9.62
C SER A 413 -23.71 7.90 10.91
N ASN A 414 -23.99 9.21 10.86
CA ASN A 414 -24.14 10.05 12.06
C ASN A 414 -25.29 9.54 12.94
N TRP A 415 -26.46 9.26 12.34
CA TRP A 415 -27.60 8.74 13.08
C TRP A 415 -27.27 7.42 13.78
N ILE A 416 -26.67 6.46 13.06
CA ILE A 416 -26.24 5.17 13.63
C ILE A 416 -25.30 5.40 14.80
N ARG A 417 -24.30 6.28 14.65
CA ARG A 417 -23.32 6.59 15.69
C ARG A 417 -23.95 7.16 16.95
N GLU A 418 -25.00 7.98 16.79
CA GLU A 418 -25.67 8.68 17.89
C GLU A 418 -26.76 7.84 18.59
N HIS A 419 -27.40 6.90 17.88
CA HIS A 419 -28.64 6.24 18.34
C HIS A 419 -28.53 4.73 18.56
N THR A 420 -27.39 4.09 18.28
CA THR A 420 -27.18 2.65 18.55
C THR A 420 -26.19 2.44 19.70
N PRO A 421 -26.20 1.31 20.44
CA PRO A 421 -25.21 1.00 21.47
C PRO A 421 -23.77 1.00 20.92
N LYS A 422 -22.78 1.46 21.70
CA LYS A 422 -21.38 1.58 21.24
C LYS A 422 -20.73 0.25 20.85
N ASP A 423 -21.19 -0.83 21.45
CA ASP A 423 -20.78 -2.21 21.21
C ASP A 423 -21.66 -2.92 20.18
N ALA A 424 -22.62 -2.23 19.56
CA ALA A 424 -23.46 -2.85 18.54
C ALA A 424 -22.64 -3.30 17.34
N VAL A 425 -22.89 -4.56 16.95
CA VAL A 425 -22.53 -5.11 15.65
C VAL A 425 -23.72 -4.89 14.73
N ILE A 426 -23.47 -4.42 13.52
CA ILE A 426 -24.49 -4.15 12.51
C ILE A 426 -24.20 -4.99 11.27
N VAL A 427 -25.20 -5.72 10.79
CA VAL A 427 -25.12 -6.35 9.47
C VAL A 427 -25.10 -5.27 8.42
N SER A 428 -24.04 -5.20 7.62
CA SER A 428 -23.93 -4.23 6.54
C SER A 428 -23.36 -4.87 5.29
N HIS A 429 -23.63 -4.25 4.14
CA HIS A 429 -23.26 -4.78 2.82
C HIS A 429 -21.77 -5.18 2.74
N PRO A 430 -21.39 -6.38 2.29
CA PRO A 430 -20.00 -6.88 2.35
C PRO A 430 -19.00 -6.13 1.45
N ILE A 431 -19.45 -5.47 0.38
CA ILE A 431 -18.59 -4.76 -0.59
C ILE A 431 -18.67 -3.24 -0.44
N GLU A 432 -19.87 -2.69 -0.43
CA GLU A 432 -20.11 -1.26 -0.23
C GLU A 432 -19.85 -0.80 1.21
N LEU A 433 -19.82 0.53 1.38
CA LEU A 433 -19.63 1.17 2.68
C LEU A 433 -18.37 0.65 3.39
N VAL A 434 -17.24 0.57 2.67
CA VAL A 434 -15.95 0.14 3.26
C VAL A 434 -15.55 1.05 4.43
N ASN A 435 -15.97 2.31 4.37
CA ASN A 435 -15.78 3.32 5.42
C ASN A 435 -16.74 3.16 6.62
N PHE A 436 -17.54 2.10 6.68
CA PHE A 436 -18.56 1.87 7.72
C PHE A 436 -18.00 2.05 9.13
N SER A 437 -17.04 1.22 9.57
CA SER A 437 -16.65 1.17 10.99
C SER A 437 -16.14 2.52 11.50
N TRP A 438 -15.34 3.26 10.72
CA TRP A 438 -14.84 4.56 11.19
C TRP A 438 -15.86 5.70 11.10
N LEU A 439 -16.91 5.56 10.29
CA LEU A 439 -18.01 6.54 10.19
C LEU A 439 -19.11 6.28 11.21
N THR A 440 -19.50 5.03 11.43
CA THR A 440 -20.57 4.68 12.38
C THR A 440 -20.02 4.47 13.79
N GLU A 441 -18.73 4.18 13.91
CA GLU A 441 -18.10 3.70 15.15
C GLU A 441 -18.80 2.44 15.70
N ARG A 442 -19.23 1.55 14.80
CA ARG A 442 -19.88 0.26 15.10
C ARG A 442 -19.19 -0.89 14.40
N GLY A 443 -19.31 -2.08 14.99
CA GLY A 443 -18.77 -3.29 14.40
C GLY A 443 -19.59 -3.74 13.19
N THR A 444 -18.96 -4.46 12.25
CA THR A 444 -19.65 -5.10 11.11
C THR A 444 -19.22 -6.55 10.95
N ILE A 445 -20.03 -7.37 10.28
CA ILE A 445 -19.77 -8.82 10.13
C ILE A 445 -18.49 -9.11 9.35
N ALA A 446 -18.32 -8.52 8.16
CA ALA A 446 -17.10 -8.60 7.35
C ALA A 446 -17.22 -7.62 6.18
N LYS A 447 -16.08 -7.24 5.59
CA LYS A 447 -16.00 -6.46 4.36
C LYS A 447 -14.93 -7.05 3.46
N VAL A 448 -15.19 -7.18 2.17
CA VAL A 448 -14.23 -7.79 1.24
C VAL A 448 -12.88 -7.05 1.22
N LYS A 449 -12.90 -5.73 1.39
CA LYS A 449 -11.66 -4.93 1.44
C LYS A 449 -10.87 -5.12 2.74
N LEU A 450 -11.52 -5.41 3.87
CA LEU A 450 -10.91 -5.54 5.19
C LEU A 450 -10.48 -7.00 5.41
N PHE A 451 -9.17 -7.26 5.28
CA PHE A 451 -8.66 -8.63 5.13
C PHE A 451 -7.64 -9.00 6.23
N PRO A 452 -7.89 -10.06 7.01
CA PRO A 452 -7.05 -10.42 8.15
C PRO A 452 -5.69 -11.00 7.71
N GLN A 453 -4.76 -11.14 8.66
CA GLN A 453 -3.38 -11.51 8.35
C GLN A 453 -2.98 -12.96 8.74
N THR A 454 -3.79 -13.65 9.56
CA THR A 454 -3.48 -15.02 10.01
C THR A 454 -4.35 -16.04 9.29
N ASP A 455 -3.81 -17.24 9.07
CA ASP A 455 -4.49 -18.32 8.34
C ASP A 455 -5.87 -18.63 8.93
N GLN A 456 -5.96 -18.79 10.26
CA GLN A 456 -7.23 -19.04 10.95
C GLN A 456 -8.25 -17.92 10.69
N LYS A 457 -7.83 -16.66 10.75
CA LYS A 457 -8.71 -15.51 10.53
C LYS A 457 -9.08 -15.35 9.06
N ILE A 458 -8.24 -15.79 8.12
CA ILE A 458 -8.56 -15.82 6.69
C ILE A 458 -9.70 -16.81 6.41
N LEU A 459 -9.72 -17.97 7.07
CA LEU A 459 -10.82 -18.92 6.96
C LEU A 459 -12.10 -18.37 7.60
N GLU A 460 -12.00 -17.74 8.78
CA GLU A 460 -13.13 -17.06 9.43
C GLU A 460 -13.69 -15.93 8.56
N TYR A 461 -12.82 -15.13 7.94
CA TYR A 461 -13.16 -14.10 6.97
C TYR A 461 -13.96 -14.69 5.79
N TYR A 462 -13.48 -15.79 5.21
CA TYR A 462 -14.14 -16.44 4.08
C TYR A 462 -15.55 -16.89 4.46
N GLN A 463 -15.71 -17.52 5.63
CA GLN A 463 -17.02 -17.94 6.12
C GLN A 463 -17.98 -16.76 6.32
N ARG A 464 -17.49 -15.66 6.90
CA ARG A 464 -18.29 -14.43 7.10
C ARG A 464 -18.74 -13.81 5.78
N ILE A 465 -17.90 -13.84 4.75
CA ILE A 465 -18.26 -13.36 3.40
C ILE A 465 -19.26 -14.32 2.72
N ASP A 466 -19.09 -15.64 2.86
CA ASP A 466 -20.04 -16.62 2.33
C ASP A 466 -21.43 -16.48 2.98
N ASP A 467 -21.48 -16.31 4.30
CA ASP A 467 -22.73 -16.05 5.04
C ASP A 467 -23.44 -14.80 4.52
N LEU A 468 -22.70 -13.70 4.36
CA LEU A 468 -23.23 -12.43 3.83
C LEU A 468 -23.72 -12.54 2.38
N SER A 469 -23.23 -13.53 1.63
CA SER A 469 -23.64 -13.78 0.23
C SER A 469 -24.82 -14.77 0.09
N GLY A 470 -25.48 -15.14 1.19
CA GLY A 470 -26.62 -16.06 1.18
C GLY A 470 -26.32 -17.51 1.59
N SER A 471 -25.11 -17.78 2.12
CA SER A 471 -24.61 -19.08 2.64
C SER A 471 -24.46 -20.21 1.62
N SER A 472 -23.31 -20.91 1.66
CA SER A 472 -22.99 -22.13 0.88
C SER A 472 -23.07 -21.98 -0.65
N SER A 473 -23.00 -20.75 -1.14
CA SER A 473 -23.12 -20.41 -2.55
C SER A 473 -21.77 -19.99 -3.14
N LEU A 474 -20.86 -19.46 -2.30
CA LEU A 474 -19.59 -18.91 -2.75
C LEU A 474 -18.61 -19.99 -3.23
N GLU A 475 -18.51 -21.09 -2.51
CA GLU A 475 -17.66 -22.22 -2.91
C GLU A 475 -18.10 -22.83 -4.24
N LYS A 476 -19.41 -23.05 -4.39
CA LYS A 476 -20.00 -23.52 -5.64
C LYS A 476 -19.73 -22.56 -6.78
N TYR A 477 -19.87 -21.26 -6.53
CA TYR A 477 -19.58 -20.24 -7.53
C TYR A 477 -18.11 -20.27 -7.97
N ILE A 478 -17.18 -20.33 -7.02
CA ILE A 478 -15.73 -20.37 -7.28
C ILE A 478 -15.33 -21.64 -8.04
N THR A 479 -15.88 -22.80 -7.69
CA THR A 479 -15.51 -24.08 -8.32
C THR A 479 -16.08 -24.23 -9.73
N GLN A 480 -17.23 -23.62 -10.02
CA GLN A 480 -17.93 -23.77 -11.31
C GLN A 480 -17.57 -22.69 -12.34
N ASN A 481 -17.02 -21.55 -11.91
CA ASN A 481 -16.78 -20.41 -12.80
C ASN A 481 -15.28 -20.09 -12.92
N LYS A 482 -14.92 -19.43 -14.03
CA LYS A 482 -13.60 -18.81 -14.11
C LYS A 482 -13.54 -17.67 -13.11
N LEU A 483 -12.50 -17.66 -12.28
CA LEU A 483 -12.30 -16.61 -11.29
C LEU A 483 -12.08 -15.24 -11.94
N ASN A 484 -13.13 -14.43 -11.93
CA ASN A 484 -13.10 -13.03 -12.31
C ASN A 484 -13.50 -12.18 -11.10
N LYS A 485 -12.62 -11.23 -10.71
CA LYS A 485 -12.85 -10.39 -9.54
C LYS A 485 -14.17 -9.61 -9.63
N ARG A 486 -14.49 -9.04 -10.79
CA ARG A 486 -15.70 -8.21 -10.96
C ARG A 486 -16.96 -9.05 -10.82
N GLU A 487 -16.97 -10.24 -11.41
CA GLU A 487 -18.12 -11.15 -11.36
C GLU A 487 -18.29 -11.74 -9.96
N LEU A 488 -17.18 -12.08 -9.27
CA LEU A 488 -17.20 -12.50 -7.87
C LEU A 488 -17.75 -11.41 -6.95
N MET A 489 -17.30 -10.16 -7.11
CA MET A 489 -17.85 -9.04 -6.35
C MET A 489 -19.35 -8.88 -6.63
N LYS A 490 -19.76 -8.96 -7.90
CA LYS A 490 -21.18 -8.88 -8.25
C LYS A 490 -21.99 -9.99 -7.59
N PHE A 491 -21.52 -11.24 -7.65
CA PHE A 491 -22.17 -12.39 -7.03
C PHE A 491 -22.38 -12.20 -5.52
N ILE A 492 -21.36 -11.74 -4.80
CA ILE A 492 -21.46 -11.47 -3.36
C ILE A 492 -22.45 -10.32 -3.08
N SER A 493 -22.44 -9.26 -3.90
CA SER A 493 -23.37 -8.13 -3.80
C SER A 493 -24.82 -8.59 -3.98
N ASP A 494 -25.08 -9.29 -5.09
CA ASP A 494 -26.41 -9.78 -5.44
C ASP A 494 -26.92 -10.77 -4.38
N GLY A 495 -26.03 -11.61 -3.82
CA GLY A 495 -26.38 -12.54 -2.73
C GLY A 495 -26.86 -11.81 -1.47
N PHE A 496 -26.17 -10.73 -1.07
CA PHE A 496 -26.57 -9.93 0.09
C PHE A 496 -27.90 -9.19 -0.13
N GLU A 497 -28.06 -8.56 -1.30
CA GLU A 497 -29.26 -7.79 -1.66
C GLU A 497 -30.51 -8.66 -1.78
N ASN A 498 -30.35 -9.96 -2.05
CA ASN A 498 -31.43 -10.93 -2.21
C ASN A 498 -31.68 -11.80 -0.96
N LEU A 499 -31.04 -11.52 0.19
CA LEU A 499 -31.33 -12.23 1.43
C LEU A 499 -32.82 -12.09 1.79
N SER A 500 -33.46 -13.21 2.09
CA SER A 500 -34.82 -13.24 2.65
C SER A 500 -34.84 -12.73 4.09
N THR A 501 -36.01 -12.38 4.61
CA THR A 501 -36.19 -12.01 6.03
C THR A 501 -35.63 -13.08 6.97
N ASP A 502 -35.87 -14.37 6.68
CA ASP A 502 -35.40 -15.46 7.54
C ASP A 502 -33.89 -15.62 7.50
N GLN A 503 -33.28 -15.45 6.32
CA GLN A 503 -31.82 -15.46 6.18
C GLN A 503 -31.19 -14.25 6.89
N ALA A 504 -31.80 -13.07 6.79
CA ALA A 504 -31.36 -11.87 7.50
C ALA A 504 -31.45 -12.07 9.02
N LYS A 505 -32.57 -12.58 9.55
CA LYS A 505 -32.73 -12.91 10.97
C LYS A 505 -31.73 -13.97 11.44
N ALA A 506 -31.50 -15.01 10.64
CA ALA A 506 -30.51 -16.04 10.96
C ALA A 506 -29.09 -15.47 11.04
N LEU A 507 -28.74 -14.58 10.11
CA LEU A 507 -27.46 -13.88 10.10
C LEU A 507 -27.31 -12.94 11.31
N MET A 508 -28.35 -12.17 11.62
CA MET A 508 -28.42 -11.31 12.80
C MET A 508 -28.22 -12.11 14.09
N ASN A 509 -28.91 -13.24 14.24
CA ASN A 509 -28.75 -14.14 15.38
C ASN A 509 -27.34 -14.74 15.47
N LYS A 510 -26.79 -15.24 14.34
CA LYS A 510 -25.46 -15.86 14.27
C LYS A 510 -24.36 -14.90 14.75
N TYR A 511 -24.48 -13.63 14.41
CA TYR A 511 -23.48 -12.60 14.72
C TYR A 511 -23.89 -11.67 15.86
N GLN A 512 -24.93 -12.02 16.63
CA GLN A 512 -25.43 -11.23 17.76
C GLN A 512 -25.71 -9.75 17.41
N SER A 513 -26.20 -9.53 16.19
CA SER A 513 -26.48 -8.21 15.64
C SER A 513 -27.96 -7.87 15.83
N GLN A 514 -28.25 -6.74 16.47
CA GLN A 514 -29.64 -6.24 16.61
C GLN A 514 -30.11 -5.43 15.40
N TYR A 515 -29.18 -5.02 14.53
CA TYR A 515 -29.46 -4.13 13.41
C TYR A 515 -29.04 -4.71 12.06
N PHE A 516 -29.79 -4.36 11.02
CA PHE A 516 -29.48 -4.72 9.63
C PHE A 516 -29.58 -3.50 8.74
N LEU A 517 -28.46 -3.07 8.18
CA LEU A 517 -28.35 -1.92 7.28
C LEU A 517 -28.35 -2.39 5.82
N THR A 518 -29.32 -1.90 5.05
CA THR A 518 -29.40 -2.14 3.60
C THR A 518 -29.98 -0.93 2.87
N THR A 519 -30.28 -1.10 1.58
CA THR A 519 -30.93 -0.08 0.76
C THR A 519 -32.45 -0.30 0.71
N LEU A 520 -33.19 0.73 0.35
CA LEU A 520 -34.64 0.68 0.18
C LEU A 520 -35.13 -0.30 -0.91
N LYS A 521 -34.21 -0.84 -1.73
CA LYS A 521 -34.54 -1.88 -2.71
C LYS A 521 -34.81 -3.24 -2.04
N GLN A 522 -34.22 -3.49 -0.87
CA GLN A 522 -34.39 -4.74 -0.13
C GLN A 522 -35.46 -4.55 0.95
N HIS A 523 -36.57 -5.26 0.80
CA HIS A 523 -37.67 -5.26 1.75
C HIS A 523 -37.54 -6.47 2.67
N LEU A 524 -37.32 -6.22 3.96
CA LEU A 524 -37.28 -7.23 5.01
C LEU A 524 -38.48 -7.02 5.94
N ASP A 525 -39.12 -8.10 6.36
CA ASP A 525 -40.19 -8.10 7.36
C ASP A 525 -39.60 -8.03 8.77
N LEU A 526 -39.04 -6.84 9.06
CA LEU A 526 -38.38 -6.43 10.29
C LEU A 526 -38.82 -5.01 10.65
N GLU A 527 -38.74 -4.67 11.93
CA GLU A 527 -39.03 -3.32 12.40
C GLU A 527 -38.02 -2.32 11.82
N VAL A 528 -38.49 -1.15 11.39
CA VAL A 528 -37.60 -0.10 10.87
C VAL A 528 -37.17 0.79 12.02
N ALA A 529 -35.90 0.73 12.40
CA ALA A 529 -35.32 1.65 13.39
C ALA A 529 -35.12 3.05 12.81
N TYR A 530 -34.66 3.14 11.56
CA TYR A 530 -34.44 4.42 10.91
C TYR A 530 -34.44 4.29 9.39
N ARG A 531 -34.87 5.35 8.72
CA ARG A 531 -34.90 5.44 7.25
C ARG A 531 -34.33 6.78 6.80
N TYR A 532 -33.39 6.73 5.86
CA TYR A 532 -32.85 7.89 5.19
C TYR A 532 -32.44 7.50 3.77
N ASP A 533 -33.24 7.87 2.76
CA ASP A 533 -33.06 7.45 1.36
C ASP A 533 -31.59 7.63 0.88
N PRO A 534 -30.95 6.60 0.29
CA PRO A 534 -31.49 5.29 -0.09
C PRO A 534 -31.35 4.20 0.98
N TYR A 535 -30.92 4.54 2.20
CA TYR A 535 -30.61 3.59 3.27
C TYR A 535 -31.80 3.31 4.20
N ILE A 536 -31.85 2.09 4.71
CA ILE A 536 -32.79 1.66 5.73
C ILE A 536 -32.06 0.81 6.78
N LEU A 537 -32.29 1.12 8.05
CA LEU A 537 -31.81 0.34 9.18
C LEU A 537 -33.00 -0.40 9.79
N TYR A 538 -32.97 -1.71 9.70
CA TYR A 538 -33.91 -2.58 10.40
C TYR A 538 -33.38 -2.91 11.81
N HIS A 539 -34.30 -3.22 12.71
CA HIS A 539 -34.07 -3.66 14.06
C HIS A 539 -34.81 -4.98 14.32
N GLN A 540 -34.15 -5.87 15.04
CA GLN A 540 -34.75 -7.11 15.54
C GLN A 540 -34.97 -6.95 17.05
N SER A 541 -36.23 -6.82 17.45
CA SER A 541 -36.60 -6.80 18.87
C SER A 541 -36.15 -8.10 19.52
N SER A 542 -35.41 -8.01 20.62
CA SER A 542 -34.98 -9.21 21.33
C SER A 542 -36.19 -9.88 21.98
N SER A 543 -36.20 -11.22 22.04
CA SER A 543 -37.24 -11.95 22.79
C SER A 543 -37.22 -11.64 24.29
N SER A 544 -36.17 -10.98 24.79
CA SER A 544 -36.06 -10.47 26.16
C SER A 544 -36.73 -9.12 26.42
N ASP A 545 -37.15 -8.37 25.39
CA ASP A 545 -37.81 -7.06 25.56
C ASP A 545 -39.35 -7.16 25.69
N ARG A 546 -39.90 -8.38 25.70
CA ARG A 546 -41.33 -8.67 25.95
C ARG A 546 -41.56 -9.40 27.28
N GLY A 547 -40.78 -9.04 28.31
CA GLY A 547 -40.90 -9.56 29.67
C GLY A 547 -41.36 -8.48 30.65
#